data_AF-A0A914SZI9-F1
#
_entry.id   AF-A0A914SZI9-F1
#
_cell.length_a   1.000
_cell.length_b   1.000
_cell.length_c   1.000
_cell.angle_alpha   90.00
_cell.angle_beta   90.00
_cell.angle_gamma   90.00
#
_symmetry.space_group_name_H-M   'P 1'
#
loop_
_entity.id
_entity.type
_entity.pdbx_description
1 polymer ?
#
loop_
_entity_poly.entity_id
_entity_poly.type
_entity_poly.pdbx_seq_one_letter_code
_entity_poly.pdbx_strand_id
1 'polypeptide(L)'
;MTGSKNKNIRYYTMPKNLDFMPDFGNSSLGSKMWEEKSFAALLQMRAIMAQFSKVTIGFCELVMNDNENLKKLKAENFDLGITELFHACGLGIFHKIGLKKYVTTIGSSLYPATASLLGIKYHPSYLLG
;
A
#
# COMPACT_ATOMS: atom_id res chain seq x y z
N MET A 1 -35.02 -5.56 23.92
CA MET A 1 -33.59 -5.22 24.14
C MET A 1 -32.80 -6.43 23.66
N THR A 2 -32.01 -6.40 22.60
CA THR A 2 -30.80 -5.61 22.35
C THR A 2 -30.51 -5.66 20.84
N GLY A 3 -30.43 -4.55 20.12
CA GLY A 3 -29.18 -3.80 19.98
C GLY A 3 -28.50 -4.11 18.64
N SER A 4 -29.09 -3.67 17.53
CA SER A 4 -28.44 -3.66 16.21
C SER A 4 -27.26 -2.68 16.27
N LYS A 5 -26.04 -3.21 16.35
CA LYS A 5 -24.82 -2.38 16.35
C LYS A 5 -24.63 -1.80 14.96
N ASN A 6 -24.95 -0.52 14.79
CA ASN A 6 -24.56 0.29 13.64
C ASN A 6 -23.03 0.21 13.46
N LYS A 7 -22.55 -0.51 12.44
CA LYS A 7 -21.15 -0.48 12.03
C LYS A 7 -20.97 0.76 11.14
N ASN A 8 -20.68 1.90 11.76
CA ASN A 8 -20.44 3.16 11.06
C ASN A 8 -19.08 3.12 10.34
N ILE A 9 -19.05 2.59 9.12
CA ILE A 9 -17.88 2.70 8.24
C ILE A 9 -17.86 4.13 7.69
N ARG A 10 -16.81 4.90 8.01
CA ARG A 10 -16.61 6.25 7.49
C ARG A 10 -15.48 6.24 6.45
N TYR A 11 -15.75 6.88 5.32
CA TYR A 11 -14.77 7.07 4.26
C TYR A 11 -14.22 8.50 4.33
N TYR A 12 -12.91 8.63 4.45
CA TYR A 12 -12.21 9.89 4.36
C TYR A 12 -11.63 10.01 2.95
N THR A 13 -12.34 10.74 2.08
CA THR A 13 -11.89 10.96 0.70
C THR A 13 -10.87 12.07 0.67
N MET A 14 -9.74 11.83 0.02
CA MET A 14 -8.72 12.85 -0.20
C MET A 14 -9.08 13.77 -1.38
N PRO A 15 -8.54 15.00 -1.39
CA PRO A 15 -8.72 15.90 -2.53
C PRO A 15 -8.22 15.23 -3.83
N LYS A 16 -9.01 15.35 -4.90
CA LYS A 16 -8.79 14.70 -6.21
C LYS A 16 -7.66 15.34 -7.04
N ASN A 17 -6.63 15.90 -6.40
CA ASN A 17 -5.49 16.43 -7.15
C ASN A 17 -4.60 15.25 -7.58
N LEU A 18 -5.02 14.56 -8.65
CA LEU A 18 -4.41 13.33 -9.18
C LEU A 18 -3.36 13.63 -10.27
N ASP A 19 -2.81 14.84 -10.32
CA ASP A 19 -1.85 15.26 -11.35
C ASP A 19 -0.57 14.37 -11.38
N PHE A 20 -0.31 13.63 -10.30
CA PHE A 20 0.79 12.70 -10.16
C PHE A 20 0.46 11.25 -10.57
N MET A 21 -0.80 10.93 -10.89
CA MET A 21 -1.22 9.58 -11.26
C MET A 21 -1.03 9.38 -12.77
N PRO A 22 -0.02 8.61 -13.22
CA PRO A 22 0.16 8.31 -14.63
C PRO A 22 -1.00 7.45 -15.12
N ASP A 23 -1.33 7.59 -16.41
CA ASP A 23 -2.33 6.76 -17.05
C ASP A 23 -1.83 5.31 -17.16
N PHE A 24 -2.12 4.51 -16.15
CA PHE A 24 -1.82 3.07 -16.14
C PHE A 24 -2.59 2.32 -17.25
N GLY A 25 -3.69 2.89 -17.74
CA GLY A 25 -4.63 2.26 -18.68
C GLY A 25 -4.13 2.15 -20.12
N ASN A 26 -3.15 2.95 -20.52
CA ASN A 26 -2.57 2.92 -21.87
C ASN A 26 -1.22 2.19 -21.95
N SER A 27 -0.78 1.55 -20.85
CA SER A 27 0.52 0.87 -20.86
C SER A 27 0.34 -0.57 -21.35
N SER A 28 0.86 -0.88 -22.54
CA SER A 28 1.11 -2.24 -23.06
C SER A 28 2.09 -3.07 -22.20
N LEU A 29 2.35 -2.59 -20.99
CA LEU A 29 3.40 -2.92 -20.06
C LEU A 29 2.97 -4.02 -19.09
N GLY A 30 1.67 -4.10 -18.77
CA GLY A 30 1.11 -5.17 -17.94
C GLY A 30 0.90 -6.49 -18.68
N SER A 31 0.61 -6.43 -19.99
CA SER A 31 0.26 -7.63 -20.77
C SER A 31 1.47 -8.49 -21.15
N LYS A 32 2.68 -7.92 -21.23
CA LYS A 32 3.91 -8.65 -21.59
C LYS A 32 4.87 -8.90 -20.41
N MET A 33 4.53 -8.41 -19.21
CA MET A 33 5.37 -8.54 -18.01
C MET A 33 5.69 -10.00 -17.66
N TRP A 34 4.74 -10.90 -17.92
CA TRP A 34 4.86 -12.32 -17.59
C TRP A 34 5.56 -13.15 -18.68
N GLU A 35 5.85 -12.57 -19.85
CA GLU A 35 6.38 -13.29 -21.01
C GLU A 35 7.87 -13.02 -21.28
N GLU A 36 8.41 -11.85 -20.89
CA GLU A 36 9.83 -11.52 -21.14
C GLU A 36 10.77 -11.96 -20.00
N LYS A 37 11.70 -12.88 -20.31
CA LYS A 37 12.84 -13.26 -19.44
C LYS A 37 14.12 -12.48 -19.78
N SER A 38 14.02 -11.30 -20.38
CA SER A 38 15.15 -10.58 -20.99
C SER A 38 15.70 -9.46 -20.10
N PHE A 39 16.92 -9.00 -20.37
CA PHE A 39 17.50 -7.78 -19.75
C PHE A 39 16.62 -6.54 -20.00
N ALA A 40 15.84 -6.52 -21.10
CA ALA A 40 14.86 -5.48 -21.37
C ALA A 40 13.68 -5.53 -20.38
N ALA A 41 13.22 -6.71 -19.97
CA ALA A 41 12.24 -6.83 -18.89
C ALA A 41 12.76 -6.29 -17.56
N LEU A 42 14.05 -6.48 -17.24
CA LEU A 42 14.64 -5.88 -16.04
C LEU A 42 14.62 -4.34 -16.11
N LEU A 43 14.95 -3.77 -17.27
CA LEU A 43 14.91 -2.31 -17.49
C LEU A 43 13.47 -1.77 -17.47
N GLN A 44 12.52 -2.48 -18.06
CA GLN A 44 11.09 -2.15 -18.00
C GLN A 44 10.58 -2.24 -16.55
N MET A 45 10.90 -3.30 -15.81
CA MET A 45 10.57 -3.43 -14.39
C MET A 45 11.15 -2.29 -13.57
N ARG A 46 12.38 -1.85 -13.85
CA ARG A 46 12.95 -0.68 -13.20
C ARG A 46 12.16 0.59 -13.51
N ALA A 47 11.71 0.78 -14.74
CA ALA A 47 10.87 1.91 -15.14
C ALA A 47 9.49 1.88 -14.46
N ILE A 48 8.86 0.69 -14.40
CA ILE A 48 7.59 0.48 -13.69
C ILE A 48 7.75 0.80 -12.21
N MET A 49 8.77 0.25 -11.55
CA MET A 49 9.06 0.48 -10.14
C MET A 49 9.35 1.95 -9.86
N ALA A 50 10.02 2.66 -10.78
CA ALA A 50 10.27 4.09 -10.65
C ALA A 50 8.99 4.93 -10.76
N GLN A 51 8.08 4.59 -11.68
CA GLN A 51 6.78 5.24 -11.79
C GLN A 51 5.90 4.95 -10.57
N PHE A 52 5.83 3.69 -10.16
CA PHE A 52 5.12 3.27 -8.96
C PHE A 52 5.62 4.03 -7.72
N SER A 53 6.94 4.12 -7.55
CA SER A 53 7.56 4.88 -6.46
C SER A 53 7.14 6.35 -6.46
N LYS A 54 7.15 7.03 -7.62
CA LYS A 54 6.69 8.42 -7.73
C LYS A 54 5.24 8.59 -7.31
N VAL A 55 4.36 7.69 -7.76
CA VAL A 55 2.93 7.72 -7.42
C VAL A 55 2.73 7.52 -5.93
N THR A 56 3.39 6.51 -5.36
CA THR A 56 3.31 6.22 -3.92
C THR A 56 3.81 7.40 -3.11
N ILE A 57 4.94 8.03 -3.48
CA ILE A 57 5.46 9.22 -2.79
C ILE A 57 4.47 10.37 -2.86
N GLY A 58 3.96 10.71 -4.05
CA GLY A 58 2.99 11.80 -4.21
C GLY A 58 1.71 11.58 -3.40
N PHE A 59 1.17 10.36 -3.40
CA PHE A 59 0.04 10.01 -2.56
C PHE A 59 0.36 10.16 -1.07
N CYS A 60 1.52 9.66 -0.64
CA CYS A 60 1.94 9.77 0.74
C CYS A 60 2.15 11.22 1.19
N GLU A 61 2.71 12.09 0.36
CA GLU A 61 2.87 13.52 0.65
C GLU A 61 1.51 14.21 0.82
N LEU A 62 0.55 13.95 -0.07
CA LEU A 62 -0.80 14.49 0.05
C LEU A 62 -1.46 14.07 1.36
N VAL A 63 -1.38 12.78 1.70
CA VAL A 63 -1.96 12.24 2.94
C VAL A 63 -1.30 12.86 4.17
N MET A 64 0.03 12.95 4.16
CA MET A 64 0.80 13.40 5.31
C MET A 64 0.70 14.91 5.53
N ASN A 65 0.38 15.68 4.49
CA ASN A 65 0.17 17.13 4.56
C ASN A 65 -1.28 17.53 4.88
N ASP A 66 -2.24 16.60 4.78
CA ASP A 66 -3.63 16.83 5.15
C ASP A 66 -3.84 16.82 6.68
N ASN A 67 -3.44 17.93 7.31
CA ASN A 67 -3.54 18.11 8.75
C ASN A 67 -4.98 18.08 9.28
N GLU A 68 -5.98 18.43 8.46
CA GLU A 68 -7.37 18.42 8.89
C GLU A 68 -7.88 16.99 9.05
N ASN A 69 -7.66 16.13 8.04
CA ASN A 69 -8.07 14.74 8.13
C ASN A 69 -7.24 13.97 9.17
N LEU A 70 -5.94 14.25 9.31
CA LEU A 70 -5.13 13.65 10.37
C LEU A 70 -5.63 14.01 11.78
N LYS A 71 -6.12 15.24 12.00
CA LYS A 71 -6.75 15.63 13.27
C LYS A 71 -8.05 14.87 13.52
N LYS A 72 -8.89 14.69 12.49
CA LYS A 72 -10.13 13.89 12.58
C LYS A 72 -9.81 12.44 12.95
N LEU A 73 -8.87 11.81 12.22
CA LEU A 73 -8.44 10.44 12.49
C LEU A 73 -7.89 10.27 13.91
N LYS A 74 -7.11 11.24 14.41
CA LYS A 74 -6.63 11.24 15.80
C LYS A 74 -7.77 11.35 16.82
N ALA A 75 -8.77 12.20 16.55
CA ALA A 75 -9.91 12.39 17.44
C ALA A 75 -10.83 11.15 17.53
N GLU A 76 -10.82 10.28 16.52
CA GLU A 76 -11.60 9.03 16.56
C GLU A 76 -11.07 8.00 17.57
N ASN A 77 -9.80 8.10 18.01
CA ASN A 77 -9.18 7.21 19.00
C ASN A 77 -9.32 5.71 18.65
N PHE A 78 -8.86 5.33 17.46
CA PHE A 78 -8.88 3.92 17.02
C PHE A 78 -8.10 2.99 17.96
N ASP A 79 -8.62 1.78 18.16
CA ASP A 79 -7.94 0.73 18.93
C ASP A 79 -6.94 -0.09 18.11
N LEU A 80 -7.11 -0.14 16.78
CA LEU A 80 -6.32 -0.94 15.86
C LEU A 80 -6.27 -0.31 14.46
N GLY A 81 -5.08 -0.25 13.88
CA GLY A 81 -4.86 0.16 12.49
C GLY A 81 -4.51 -1.02 11.60
N ILE A 82 -4.99 -1.02 10.36
CA ILE A 82 -4.61 -2.00 9.34
C ILE A 82 -4.08 -1.24 8.13
N THR A 83 -2.92 -1.61 7.63
CA THR A 83 -2.34 -0.97 6.44
C THR A 83 -1.62 -1.95 5.54
N GLU A 84 -1.50 -1.60 4.26
CA GLU A 84 -0.85 -2.42 3.25
C GLU A 84 0.68 -2.27 3.31
N LEU A 85 1.41 -3.37 3.21
CA LEU A 85 2.86 -3.42 3.41
C LEU A 85 3.64 -2.61 2.37
N PHE A 86 3.19 -2.60 1.11
CA PHE A 86 3.85 -1.86 0.05
C PHE A 86 3.54 -0.35 0.06
N HIS A 87 2.56 0.11 0.86
CA HIS A 87 2.24 1.53 1.06
C HIS A 87 2.65 2.00 2.45
N ALA A 88 3.95 2.20 2.64
CA ALA A 88 4.56 2.52 3.94
C ALA A 88 3.98 3.76 4.64
N CYS A 89 3.39 4.73 3.93
CA CYS A 89 2.83 5.91 4.58
C CYS A 89 1.63 5.62 5.50
N GLY A 90 0.94 4.50 5.37
CA GLY A 90 -0.06 4.11 6.36
C GLY A 90 0.52 3.96 7.76
N LEU A 91 1.75 3.46 7.87
CA LEU A 91 2.49 3.44 9.15
C LEU A 91 2.82 4.86 9.64
N GLY A 92 3.16 5.76 8.72
CA GLY A 92 3.38 7.18 9.01
C GLY A 92 2.13 7.87 9.56
N ILE A 93 0.95 7.55 9.04
CA ILE A 93 -0.34 8.02 9.57
C ILE A 93 -0.53 7.54 11.00
N PHE A 94 -0.35 6.23 11.24
CA PHE A 94 -0.49 5.64 12.58
C PHE A 94 0.44 6.31 13.58
N HIS A 95 1.69 6.58 13.18
CA HIS A 95 2.64 7.33 13.98
C HIS A 95 2.13 8.76 14.30
N LYS A 96 1.67 9.52 13.30
CA LYS A 96 1.16 10.89 13.50
C LYS A 96 -0.07 10.96 14.40
N ILE A 97 -0.99 10.00 14.31
CA ILE A 97 -2.21 9.97 15.14
C ILE A 97 -1.94 9.36 16.53
N GLY A 98 -0.77 8.78 16.77
CA GLY A 98 -0.40 8.16 18.05
C GLY A 98 -0.92 6.73 18.25
N LEU A 99 -1.28 6.05 17.16
CA LEU A 99 -1.79 4.69 17.18
C LEU A 99 -0.64 3.67 17.34
N LYS A 100 -0.65 2.93 18.44
CA LYS A 100 0.42 1.97 18.78
C LYS A 100 0.14 0.55 18.31
N LYS A 101 -1.14 0.18 18.17
CA LYS A 101 -1.57 -1.17 17.77
C LYS A 101 -1.92 -1.14 16.29
N TYR A 102 -1.13 -1.81 15.48
CA TYR A 102 -1.39 -1.90 14.05
C TYR A 102 -0.92 -3.23 13.47
N VAL A 103 -1.51 -3.61 12.34
CA VAL A 103 -1.15 -4.78 11.55
C VAL A 103 -0.85 -4.33 10.13
N THR A 104 0.25 -4.83 9.56
CA THR A 104 0.54 -4.70 8.14
C THR A 104 0.05 -5.94 7.40
N THR A 105 -0.65 -5.74 6.29
CA THR A 105 -1.14 -6.81 5.43
C THR A 105 -0.46 -6.73 4.07
N ILE A 106 -0.36 -7.86 3.39
CA ILE A 106 0.05 -7.86 1.99
C ILE A 106 -0.98 -8.65 1.17
N GLY A 107 -1.55 -8.03 0.14
CA GLY A 107 -2.53 -8.66 -0.76
C GLY A 107 -1.93 -9.65 -1.77
N SER A 108 -0.65 -9.98 -1.63
CA SER A 108 0.11 -10.88 -2.51
C SER A 108 0.94 -11.87 -1.69
N SER A 109 1.66 -12.78 -2.35
CA SER A 109 2.62 -13.64 -1.67
C SER A 109 3.67 -12.82 -0.93
N LEU A 110 3.98 -13.23 0.31
CA LEU A 110 5.02 -12.60 1.11
C LEU A 110 6.34 -12.59 0.33
N TYR A 111 7.01 -11.45 0.21
CA TYR A 111 8.27 -11.40 -0.53
C TYR A 111 9.34 -12.26 0.16
N PRO A 112 10.18 -13.00 -0.60
CA PRO A 112 11.24 -13.83 -0.03
C PRO A 112 12.16 -13.05 0.92
N ALA A 113 12.48 -11.79 0.58
CA ALA A 113 13.29 -10.92 1.41
C ALA A 113 12.61 -10.60 2.76
N THR A 114 11.31 -10.32 2.74
CA THR A 114 10.53 -10.06 3.96
C THR A 114 10.38 -11.33 4.80
N ALA A 115 10.12 -12.47 4.17
CA ALA A 115 10.04 -13.75 4.85
C ALA A 115 11.37 -14.11 5.55
N SER A 116 12.50 -13.93 4.84
CA SER A 116 13.84 -14.14 5.40
C SER A 116 14.13 -13.23 6.58
N LEU A 117 13.75 -11.94 6.48
CA LEU A 117 13.95 -10.98 7.59
C LEU A 117 13.15 -11.36 8.83
N LEU A 118 11.96 -11.92 8.65
CA LEU A 118 11.07 -12.35 9.72
C LEU A 118 11.36 -13.77 10.24
N GLY A 119 12.37 -14.46 9.69
CA GLY A 119 12.65 -15.86 10.02
C GLY A 119 11.55 -16.83 9.59
N ILE A 120 10.66 -16.40 8.70
CA ILE A 120 9.55 -17.21 8.19
C ILE A 120 10.09 -18.08 7.06
N LYS A 121 9.86 -19.39 7.16
CA LYS A 121 10.21 -20.32 6.10
C LYS A 121 9.38 -20.01 4.85
N TYR A 122 10.02 -19.45 3.84
CA TYR A 122 9.39 -19.11 2.58
C TYR A 122 9.31 -20.34 1.68
N HIS A 123 8.08 -20.75 1.34
CA HIS A 123 7.82 -21.79 0.35
C HIS A 123 7.17 -21.13 -0.87
N PRO A 124 7.91 -20.87 -1.96
CA PRO A 124 7.28 -20.39 -3.18
C PRO A 124 6.27 -21.44 -3.65
N SER A 125 5.06 -21.02 -3.96
CA SER A 125 3.93 -21.88 -4.33
C SER A 125 4.08 -22.57 -5.71
N TYR A 126 5.29 -22.56 -6.29
CA TYR A 126 5.60 -23.22 -7.56
C TYR A 126 6.95 -23.94 -7.44
N LEU A 127 6.92 -25.23 -7.11
CA LEU A 127 8.04 -26.15 -7.35
C LEU A 127 7.79 -26.79 -8.71
N LEU A 128 8.40 -26.25 -9.77
CA LEU A 128 8.54 -27.00 -11.02
C LEU A 128 9.61 -28.08 -10.76
N GLY A 129 9.16 -29.33 -10.73
CA GLY A 129 10.00 -30.50 -10.99
C GLY A 129 10.22 -30.67 -12.48
#